data_AF-A0A498MH73-F1
#
_entry.id   AF-A0A498MH73-F1
#
_cell.length_a   1.000
_cell.length_b   1.000
_cell.length_c   1.000
_cell.angle_alpha   90.00
_cell.angle_beta   90.00
_cell.angle_gamma   90.00
#
_symmetry.space_group_name_H-M   'P 1'
#
loop_
_entity.id
_entity.type
_entity.pdbx_description
1 polymer ?
#
loop_
_entity_poly.entity_id
_entity_poly.type
_entity_poly.pdbx_seq_one_letter_code
_entity_poly.pdbx_strand_id
1 'polypeptide(L)'
;MASTRGEVIKENRAGAHDTALDPGEDVALLSVSFEDAEAAQVFPKLYLSPSIEHALGGSSALHIPAFPSGGCLIDYVPQVCQLLTNKVQYVIQGYHKRREYIAAFLSHFGMGVVEYDAVGFTKLTLLLMWKDFCFLVHVDLPLYFPRDQPTLTFQSIYHFTSSGQLYSQVQKSYPYSPRWDGNEMAKRAKYLRTAFPSSKSHALPCSPLSSNSPCVVVPGWRQYLVNCQAELSADRCQAGRCGLMACLAD
;
A
#
# COMPACT_ATOMS: atom_id res chain seq x y z
N MET A 1 35.22 32.94 -50.96
CA MET A 1 33.95 32.43 -50.39
C MET A 1 34.21 32.09 -48.93
N ALA A 2 33.83 32.98 -48.02
CA ALA A 2 33.85 32.74 -46.58
C ALA A 2 32.39 32.55 -46.14
N SER A 3 32.08 31.44 -45.49
CA SER A 3 30.75 31.13 -44.96
C SER A 3 30.83 30.98 -43.45
N THR A 4 30.12 31.87 -42.78
CA THR A 4 29.92 31.99 -41.33
C THR A 4 28.83 31.04 -40.82
N ARG A 5 28.83 30.80 -39.50
CA ARG A 5 27.76 30.34 -38.56
C ARG A 5 28.08 29.00 -37.91
N GLY A 6 28.03 28.83 -36.59
CA GLY A 6 27.69 29.72 -35.49
C GLY A 6 27.70 28.88 -34.21
N GLU A 7 28.36 29.35 -33.16
CA GLU A 7 28.33 28.75 -31.82
C GLU A 7 26.92 28.88 -31.22
N VAL A 8 26.43 27.79 -30.65
CA VAL A 8 25.36 27.83 -29.65
C VAL A 8 25.92 27.24 -28.37
N ILE A 9 26.28 28.13 -27.46
CA ILE A 9 26.48 27.84 -26.04
C ILE A 9 25.11 27.42 -25.49
N LYS A 10 24.96 26.14 -25.10
CA LYS A 10 23.81 25.72 -24.28
C LYS A 10 24.23 25.77 -22.81
N GLU A 11 23.67 26.77 -22.14
CA GLU A 11 23.75 27.07 -20.73
C GLU A 11 23.14 25.94 -19.87
N ASN A 12 23.76 25.70 -18.72
CA ASN A 12 23.38 24.71 -17.71
C ASN A 12 21.94 24.90 -17.22
N ARG A 13 21.15 23.84 -17.24
CA ARG A 13 20.14 23.59 -16.21
C ARG A 13 20.49 22.29 -15.50
N ALA A 14 21.14 22.43 -14.35
CA ALA A 14 21.21 21.39 -13.35
C ALA A 14 19.78 21.13 -12.82
N GLY A 15 19.06 20.25 -13.51
CA GLY A 15 17.94 19.55 -12.91
C GLY A 15 18.53 18.47 -12.02
N ALA A 16 18.20 18.51 -10.73
CA ALA A 16 18.45 17.40 -9.82
C ALA A 16 17.69 16.18 -10.34
N HIS A 17 18.35 15.37 -11.17
CA HIS A 17 17.89 14.04 -11.50
C HIS A 17 18.24 13.22 -10.26
N ASP A 18 17.23 12.88 -9.45
CA ASP A 18 17.36 11.72 -8.57
C ASP A 18 17.81 10.58 -9.48
N THR A 19 19.06 10.18 -9.33
CA THR A 19 19.54 8.89 -9.84
C THR A 19 18.77 7.84 -9.08
N ALA A 20 17.58 7.49 -9.59
CA ALA A 20 16.97 6.21 -9.31
C ALA A 20 18.03 5.18 -9.69
N LEU A 21 18.72 4.65 -8.67
CA LEU A 21 19.73 3.63 -8.85
C LEU A 21 19.02 2.49 -9.57
N ASP A 22 19.47 2.20 -10.79
CA ASP A 22 18.97 1.06 -11.54
C ASP A 22 19.19 -0.19 -10.67
N PRO A 23 18.11 -0.86 -10.22
CA PRO A 23 18.25 -2.04 -9.36
C PRO A 23 18.92 -3.22 -10.08
N GLY A 24 19.20 -3.07 -11.38
CA GLY A 24 19.77 -4.11 -12.23
C GLY A 24 18.70 -5.10 -12.68
N GLU A 25 19.13 -6.13 -13.40
CA GLU A 25 18.22 -7.16 -13.89
C GLU A 25 17.65 -8.02 -12.75
N ASP A 26 16.39 -8.44 -12.91
CA ASP A 26 15.71 -9.34 -12.00
C ASP A 26 16.24 -10.77 -12.15
N VAL A 27 17.30 -11.09 -11.41
CA VAL A 27 18.03 -12.35 -11.50
C VAL A 27 18.14 -13.05 -10.15
N ALA A 28 18.01 -14.38 -10.16
CA ALA A 28 18.34 -15.26 -9.05
C ALA A 28 19.52 -16.17 -9.44
N LEU A 29 20.58 -16.16 -8.63
CA LEU A 29 21.80 -16.93 -8.89
C LEU A 29 22.00 -18.00 -7.81
N LEU A 30 22.02 -19.26 -8.22
CA LEU A 30 22.39 -20.38 -7.35
C LEU A 30 23.89 -20.67 -7.53
N SER A 31 24.67 -20.36 -6.50
CA SER A 31 26.08 -20.74 -6.39
C SER A 31 26.21 -22.04 -5.60
N VAL A 32 27.00 -22.98 -6.09
CA VAL A 32 27.26 -24.24 -5.40
C VAL A 32 28.77 -24.40 -5.25
N SER A 33 29.23 -24.56 -4.01
CA SER A 33 30.65 -24.76 -3.68
C SER A 33 30.88 -26.19 -3.20
N PHE A 34 31.99 -26.79 -3.60
CA PHE A 34 32.42 -28.13 -3.19
C PHE A 34 33.72 -28.01 -2.40
N GLU A 35 33.83 -28.71 -1.27
CA GLU A 35 35.07 -28.72 -0.48
C GLU A 35 36.09 -29.72 -1.04
N ASP A 36 35.61 -30.81 -1.63
CA ASP A 36 36.41 -31.90 -2.19
C ASP A 36 35.94 -32.30 -3.60
N ALA A 37 36.82 -32.99 -4.32
CA ALA A 37 36.54 -33.51 -5.65
C ALA A 37 35.49 -34.64 -5.65
N GLU A 38 35.24 -35.25 -4.49
CA GLU A 38 34.24 -36.30 -4.28
C GLU A 38 32.83 -35.76 -4.01
N ALA A 39 32.69 -34.42 -3.90
CA ALA A 39 31.42 -33.74 -3.62
C ALA A 39 30.73 -34.25 -2.34
N ALA A 40 31.50 -34.64 -1.32
CA ALA A 40 30.97 -35.11 -0.05
C ALA A 40 30.40 -33.95 0.79
N GLN A 41 30.99 -32.75 0.65
CA GLN A 41 30.48 -31.52 1.25
C GLN A 41 30.14 -30.49 0.19
N VAL A 42 28.84 -30.19 0.08
CA VAL A 42 28.26 -29.28 -0.91
C VAL A 42 27.56 -28.12 -0.20
N PHE A 43 27.94 -26.89 -0.54
CA PHE A 43 27.42 -25.67 0.05
C PHE A 43 26.64 -24.84 -0.99
N PRO A 44 25.31 -25.03 -1.10
CA PRO A 44 24.48 -24.20 -1.97
C PRO A 44 24.19 -22.84 -1.33
N LYS A 45 24.29 -21.77 -2.12
CA LYS A 45 23.95 -20.39 -1.74
C LYS A 45 23.12 -19.74 -2.85
N LEU A 46 21.98 -19.19 -2.48
CA LEU A 46 21.09 -18.48 -3.40
C LEU A 46 21.24 -16.97 -3.19
N TYR A 47 21.57 -16.26 -4.27
CA TYR A 47 21.62 -14.80 -4.33
C TYR A 47 20.44 -14.29 -5.15
N LEU A 48 19.82 -13.21 -4.69
CA LEU A 48 18.66 -12.60 -5.33
C LEU A 48 18.97 -11.14 -5.65
N SER A 49 18.44 -10.62 -6.76
CA SER A 49 18.46 -9.18 -7.01
C SER A 49 17.65 -8.43 -5.94
N PRO A 50 17.95 -7.14 -5.69
CA PRO A 50 17.24 -6.35 -4.69
C PRO A 50 15.71 -6.35 -4.87
N SER A 51 15.23 -6.29 -6.11
CA SER A 51 13.81 -6.34 -6.44
C SER A 51 13.15 -7.65 -6.02
N ILE A 52 13.79 -8.79 -6.32
CA ILE A 52 13.27 -10.12 -5.97
C ILE A 52 13.34 -10.33 -4.45
N GLU A 53 14.43 -9.91 -3.82
CA GLU A 53 14.57 -9.98 -2.37
C GLU A 53 13.46 -9.19 -1.66
N HIS A 54 13.20 -7.95 -2.10
CA HIS A 54 12.12 -7.13 -1.56
C HIS A 54 10.75 -7.78 -1.77
N ALA A 55 10.49 -8.29 -2.98
CA ALA A 55 9.24 -8.94 -3.33
C ALA A 55 8.95 -10.21 -2.49
N LEU A 56 9.99 -10.94 -2.10
CA LEU A 56 9.89 -12.17 -1.30
C LEU A 56 9.88 -11.93 0.23
N GLY A 57 10.01 -10.68 0.68
CA GLY A 57 10.02 -10.32 2.10
C GLY A 57 11.40 -10.37 2.76
N GLY A 58 12.47 -10.22 1.98
CA GLY A 58 13.86 -10.24 2.44
C GLY A 58 14.53 -11.62 2.30
N SER A 59 15.86 -11.63 2.29
CA SER A 59 16.70 -12.84 2.17
C SER A 59 16.45 -13.86 3.29
N SER A 60 16.03 -13.42 4.47
CA SER A 60 15.71 -14.29 5.61
C SER A 60 14.37 -15.03 5.47
N ALA A 61 13.48 -14.59 4.56
CA ALA A 61 12.17 -15.21 4.35
C ALA A 61 12.20 -16.42 3.39
N LEU A 62 13.35 -16.65 2.72
CA LEU A 62 13.53 -17.69 1.73
C LEU A 62 14.65 -18.66 2.15
N HIS A 63 14.27 -19.89 2.49
CA HIS A 63 15.21 -20.98 2.69
C HIS A 63 15.16 -21.95 1.51
N ILE A 64 16.32 -22.26 0.94
CA ILE A 64 16.47 -23.30 -0.08
C ILE A 64 16.62 -24.68 0.59
N PRO A 65 16.20 -25.78 -0.07
CA PRO A 65 16.43 -27.12 0.44
C PRO A 65 17.93 -27.39 0.60
N ALA A 66 18.30 -28.15 1.64
CA ALA A 66 19.67 -28.63 1.80
C ALA A 66 20.04 -29.58 0.64
N PHE A 67 21.32 -29.61 0.26
CA PHE A 67 21.79 -30.54 -0.75
C PHE A 67 21.79 -31.97 -0.18
N PRO A 68 21.15 -32.95 -0.83
CA PRO A 68 21.05 -34.31 -0.30
C PRO A 68 22.40 -35.05 -0.40
N SER A 69 22.72 -35.87 0.60
CA SER A 69 23.92 -36.72 0.59
C SER A 69 23.88 -37.71 -0.58
N GLY A 70 24.94 -37.73 -1.40
CA GLY A 70 24.99 -38.53 -2.65
C GLY A 70 24.06 -38.01 -3.74
N GLY A 71 23.48 -36.82 -3.57
CA GLY A 71 22.64 -36.16 -4.56
C GLY A 71 23.42 -35.65 -5.77
N CYS A 72 22.69 -35.29 -6.82
CA CYS A 72 23.27 -34.68 -8.01
C CYS A 72 22.60 -33.33 -8.32
N LEU A 73 23.36 -32.43 -8.96
CA LEU A 73 22.86 -31.10 -9.33
C LEU A 73 21.67 -31.15 -10.29
N ILE A 74 21.61 -32.17 -11.16
CA ILE A 74 20.55 -32.32 -12.14
C ILE A 74 19.17 -32.54 -11.47
N ASP A 75 19.13 -33.13 -10.29
CA ASP A 75 17.90 -33.30 -9.50
C ASP A 75 17.68 -32.15 -8.51
N TYR A 76 18.75 -31.55 -8.00
CA TYR A 76 18.68 -30.47 -7.02
C TYR A 76 18.24 -29.13 -7.63
N VAL A 77 18.81 -28.74 -8.77
CA VAL A 77 18.51 -27.45 -9.41
C VAL A 77 17.01 -27.31 -9.75
N PRO A 78 16.34 -28.31 -10.35
CA PRO A 78 14.90 -28.25 -10.59
C PRO A 78 14.07 -28.04 -9.32
N GLN A 79 14.46 -28.61 -8.18
CA GLN A 79 13.76 -28.41 -6.90
C GLN A 79 13.84 -26.95 -6.44
N VAL A 80 15.02 -26.33 -6.53
CA VAL A 80 15.22 -24.90 -6.20
C VAL A 80 14.43 -24.01 -7.17
N CYS A 81 14.47 -24.32 -8.48
CA CYS A 81 13.68 -23.62 -9.49
C CYS A 81 12.18 -23.71 -9.21
N GLN A 82 11.67 -24.88 -8.84
CA GLN A 82 10.26 -25.08 -8.49
C GLN A 82 9.88 -24.28 -7.24
N LEU A 83 10.73 -24.28 -6.21
CA LEU A 83 10.51 -23.49 -5.00
C LEU A 83 10.41 -22.00 -5.32
N LEU A 84 11.37 -21.47 -6.09
CA LEU A 84 11.37 -20.07 -6.53
C LEU A 84 10.14 -19.74 -7.36
N THR A 85 9.78 -20.61 -8.31
CA THR A 85 8.59 -20.44 -9.15
C THR A 85 7.33 -20.33 -8.30
N ASN A 86 7.14 -21.24 -7.33
CA ASN A 86 5.98 -21.21 -6.44
C ASN A 86 5.92 -19.92 -5.60
N LYS A 87 7.08 -19.44 -5.12
CA LYS A 87 7.17 -18.20 -4.35
C LYS A 87 6.85 -16.97 -5.20
N VAL A 88 7.40 -16.89 -6.41
CA VAL A 88 7.11 -15.80 -7.36
C VAL A 88 5.63 -15.79 -7.73
N GLN A 89 5.05 -16.96 -8.03
CA GLN A 89 3.61 -17.07 -8.31
C GLN A 89 2.76 -16.58 -7.13
N TYR A 90 3.15 -16.88 -5.89
CA TYR A 90 2.46 -16.38 -4.70
C TYR A 90 2.51 -14.84 -4.61
N VAL A 91 3.66 -14.23 -4.88
CA VAL A 91 3.81 -12.77 -4.89
C VAL A 91 2.95 -12.11 -5.96
N ILE A 92 2.98 -12.65 -7.19
CA ILE A 92 2.18 -12.13 -8.32
C ILE A 92 0.68 -12.20 -7.99
N GLN A 93 0.22 -13.32 -7.42
CA GLN A 93 -1.17 -13.47 -6.99
C GLN A 93 -1.55 -12.46 -5.89
N GLY A 94 -0.67 -12.28 -4.90
CA GLY A 94 -0.85 -11.27 -3.85
C GLY A 94 -0.95 -9.86 -4.42
N TYR A 95 -0.09 -9.51 -5.38
CA TYR A 95 -0.13 -8.24 -6.09
C TYR A 95 -1.46 -8.01 -6.82
N HIS A 96 -1.92 -8.99 -7.60
CA HIS A 96 -3.22 -8.88 -8.28
C HIS A 96 -4.38 -8.75 -7.31
N LYS A 97 -4.33 -9.47 -6.18
CA LYS A 97 -5.35 -9.38 -5.13
C LYS A 97 -5.36 -8.00 -4.46
N ARG A 98 -4.19 -7.43 -4.15
CA ARG A 98 -4.09 -6.06 -3.61
C ARG A 98 -4.64 -5.03 -4.60
N ARG A 99 -4.29 -5.15 -5.88
CA ARG A 99 -4.82 -4.27 -6.94
C ARG A 99 -6.35 -4.38 -7.06
N GLU A 100 -6.89 -5.59 -7.02
CA GLU A 100 -8.33 -5.86 -7.03
C GLU A 100 -9.03 -5.21 -5.81
N TYR A 101 -8.45 -5.37 -4.62
CA TYR A 101 -8.95 -4.77 -3.39
C TYR A 101 -9.00 -3.24 -3.50
N ILE A 102 -7.88 -2.61 -3.86
CA ILE A 102 -7.79 -1.15 -3.99
C ILE A 102 -8.80 -0.66 -5.03
N ALA A 103 -8.88 -1.28 -6.21
CA ALA A 103 -9.82 -0.90 -7.26
C ALA A 103 -11.29 -0.96 -6.78
N ALA A 104 -11.66 -2.00 -6.04
CA ALA A 104 -13.00 -2.10 -5.47
C ALA A 104 -13.27 -1.01 -4.42
N PHE A 105 -12.29 -0.69 -3.57
CA PHE A 105 -12.42 0.39 -2.60
C PHE A 105 -12.53 1.76 -3.28
N LEU A 106 -11.76 2.02 -4.34
CA LEU A 106 -11.89 3.24 -5.14
C LEU A 106 -13.29 3.34 -5.76
N SER A 107 -13.86 2.24 -6.26
CA SER A 107 -15.22 2.24 -6.81
C SER A 107 -16.30 2.49 -5.74
N HIS A 108 -16.12 1.95 -4.52
CA HIS A 108 -17.10 2.05 -3.45
C HIS A 108 -17.00 3.34 -2.61
N PHE A 109 -15.81 3.91 -2.51
CA PHE A 109 -15.47 5.03 -1.63
C PHE A 109 -14.80 6.21 -2.35
N GLY A 110 -14.82 6.25 -3.69
CA GLY A 110 -14.02 7.16 -4.52
C GLY A 110 -14.01 8.64 -4.08
N MET A 111 -15.15 9.18 -3.67
CA MET A 111 -15.27 10.56 -3.18
C MET A 111 -14.56 10.85 -1.85
N GLY A 112 -14.16 9.81 -1.13
CA GLY A 112 -13.44 9.90 0.14
C GLY A 112 -12.02 9.37 0.07
N VAL A 113 -11.45 9.13 -1.11
CA VAL A 113 -10.07 8.67 -1.24
C VAL A 113 -9.13 9.85 -1.08
N VAL A 114 -8.17 9.73 -0.15
CA VAL A 114 -7.14 10.76 0.08
C VAL A 114 -5.88 10.42 -0.71
N GLU A 115 -5.38 9.19 -0.55
CA GLU A 115 -4.19 8.70 -1.22
C GLU A 115 -4.17 7.16 -1.24
N TYR A 116 -3.40 6.57 -2.15
CA TYR A 116 -3.12 5.15 -2.18
C TYR A 116 -1.75 4.89 -2.84
N ASP A 117 -1.18 3.72 -2.56
CA ASP A 117 0.04 3.24 -3.21
C ASP A 117 -0.29 2.74 -4.62
N ALA A 118 0.05 3.54 -5.64
CA ALA A 118 -0.19 3.22 -7.04
C ALA A 118 0.80 2.21 -7.64
N VAL A 119 1.88 1.88 -6.92
CA VAL A 119 2.92 0.95 -7.40
C VAL A 119 2.70 -0.43 -6.81
N GLY A 120 2.69 -0.57 -5.48
CA GLY A 120 2.61 -1.84 -4.77
C GLY A 120 1.21 -2.22 -4.30
N PHE A 121 0.26 -1.27 -4.35
CA PHE A 121 -1.09 -1.40 -3.80
C PHE A 121 -1.10 -1.83 -2.33
N THR A 122 -0.12 -1.37 -1.54
CA THR A 122 0.05 -1.79 -0.14
C THR A 122 -0.68 -0.90 0.86
N LYS A 123 -1.05 0.33 0.46
CA LYS A 123 -1.65 1.34 1.34
C LYS A 123 -2.82 2.05 0.68
N LEU A 124 -3.82 2.41 1.48
CA LEU A 124 -4.94 3.27 1.11
C LEU A 124 -5.36 4.12 2.31
N THR A 125 -5.57 5.41 2.09
CA THR A 125 -6.12 6.32 3.08
C THR A 125 -7.46 6.86 2.60
N LEU A 126 -8.50 6.73 3.43
CA LEU A 126 -9.84 7.25 3.17
C LEU A 126 -10.20 8.32 4.20
N LEU A 127 -10.85 9.40 3.77
CA LEU A 127 -11.55 10.36 4.59
C LEU A 127 -13.04 10.01 4.61
N LEU A 128 -13.55 9.64 5.78
CA LEU A 128 -14.95 9.27 5.98
C LEU A 128 -15.64 10.23 6.95
N MET A 129 -16.96 10.36 6.83
CA MET A 129 -17.79 11.19 7.68
C MET A 129 -18.91 10.39 8.33
N TRP A 130 -19.15 10.62 9.62
CA TRP A 130 -20.30 10.11 10.35
C TRP A 130 -20.93 11.18 11.24
N LYS A 131 -22.22 11.49 11.03
CA LYS A 131 -22.94 12.53 11.79
C LYS A 131 -22.12 13.82 11.96
N ASP A 132 -21.60 14.34 10.85
CA ASP A 132 -20.76 15.54 10.74
C ASP A 132 -19.36 15.44 11.36
N PHE A 133 -18.95 14.25 11.83
CA PHE A 133 -17.60 13.99 12.31
C PHE A 133 -16.74 13.35 11.21
N CYS A 134 -15.67 14.03 10.79
CA CYS A 134 -14.71 13.50 9.82
C CYS A 134 -13.58 12.73 10.50
N PHE A 135 -13.12 11.65 9.88
CA PHE A 135 -11.98 10.87 10.35
C PHE A 135 -11.29 10.16 9.19
N LEU A 136 -10.01 9.83 9.40
CA LEU A 136 -9.23 9.07 8.45
C LEU A 136 -9.30 7.58 8.76
N VAL A 137 -9.26 6.77 7.72
CA VAL A 137 -9.08 5.32 7.78
C VAL A 137 -7.88 4.97 6.92
N HIS A 138 -6.82 4.49 7.57
CA HIS A 138 -5.67 3.93 6.90
C HIS A 138 -5.85 2.43 6.78
N VAL A 139 -5.63 1.91 5.58
CA VAL A 139 -5.66 0.49 5.26
C VAL A 139 -4.25 0.09 4.84
N ASP A 140 -3.65 -0.80 5.63
CA ASP A 140 -2.36 -1.41 5.32
C ASP A 140 -2.56 -2.87 4.90
N LEU A 141 -2.19 -3.19 3.67
CA LEU A 141 -2.28 -4.53 3.09
C LEU A 141 -0.97 -5.29 3.32
N PRO A 142 -0.99 -6.43 4.04
CA PRO A 142 0.22 -7.16 4.39
C PRO A 142 0.86 -7.86 3.18
N LEU A 143 2.14 -8.24 3.32
CA LEU A 143 2.90 -8.95 2.28
C LEU A 143 2.19 -10.23 1.81
N TYR A 144 1.64 -11.01 2.74
CA TYR A 144 0.94 -12.26 2.44
C TYR A 144 -0.57 -12.10 2.18
N PHE A 145 -1.06 -10.89 1.90
CA PHE A 145 -2.44 -10.67 1.44
C PHE A 145 -2.75 -11.54 0.19
N PRO A 146 -3.93 -12.20 0.10
CA PRO A 146 -5.10 -12.10 0.99
C PRO A 146 -5.10 -13.08 2.16
N ARG A 147 -4.07 -13.91 2.34
CA ARG A 147 -4.01 -14.86 3.47
C ARG A 147 -4.10 -14.12 4.81
N ASP A 148 -3.28 -13.08 4.95
CA ASP A 148 -3.29 -12.23 6.13
C ASP A 148 -4.29 -11.08 5.95
N GLN A 149 -5.02 -10.78 7.01
CA GLN A 149 -6.05 -9.73 6.98
C GLN A 149 -5.41 -8.33 6.88
N PRO A 150 -6.05 -7.37 6.17
CA PRO A 150 -5.63 -5.97 6.18
C PRO A 150 -5.66 -5.37 7.59
N THR A 151 -4.73 -4.46 7.87
CA THR A 151 -4.78 -3.66 9.10
C THR A 151 -5.55 -2.39 8.83
N LEU A 152 -6.55 -2.10 9.68
CA LEU A 152 -7.36 -0.90 9.57
C LEU A 152 -7.06 0.01 10.75
N THR A 153 -6.61 1.23 10.49
CA THR A 153 -6.29 2.22 11.51
C THR A 153 -7.18 3.43 11.35
N PHE A 154 -8.01 3.69 12.35
CA PHE A 154 -8.83 4.89 12.38
C PHE A 154 -8.11 6.03 13.06
N GLN A 155 -8.04 7.19 12.42
CA GLN A 155 -7.36 8.37 12.97
C GLN A 155 -8.33 9.55 13.05
N SER A 156 -8.35 10.20 14.22
CA SER A 156 -9.10 11.43 14.44
C SER A 156 -8.33 12.61 13.88
N ILE A 157 -9.01 13.51 13.19
CA ILE A 157 -8.40 14.78 12.71
C ILE A 157 -8.52 15.93 13.73
N TYR A 158 -9.19 15.70 14.86
CA TYR A 158 -9.48 16.74 15.85
C TYR A 158 -8.82 16.52 17.22
N HIS A 159 -8.29 15.32 17.48
CA HIS A 159 -7.87 14.93 18.82
C HIS A 159 -6.41 14.54 18.80
N PHE A 160 -5.65 15.02 19.79
CA PHE A 160 -4.27 14.67 20.00
C PHE A 160 -4.12 13.85 21.29
N THR A 161 -3.13 12.96 21.32
CA THR A 161 -2.68 12.26 22.52
C THR A 161 -1.89 13.21 23.42
N SER A 162 -1.62 12.78 24.66
CA SER A 162 -0.74 13.52 25.58
C SER A 162 0.68 13.73 25.04
N SER A 163 1.11 12.93 24.05
CA SER A 163 2.38 13.06 23.33
C SER A 163 2.33 14.01 22.12
N GLY A 164 1.20 14.67 21.87
CA GLY A 164 1.04 15.60 20.74
C GLY A 164 0.85 14.94 19.37
N GLN A 165 0.60 13.63 19.33
CA GLN A 165 0.30 12.89 18.09
C GLN A 165 -1.21 12.82 17.87
N LEU A 166 -1.68 12.75 16.61
CA LEU A 166 -3.10 12.55 16.36
C LEU A 166 -3.57 11.21 16.93
N TYR A 167 -4.70 11.24 17.64
CA TYR A 167 -5.30 10.06 18.22
C TYR A 167 -5.67 9.06 17.11
N SER A 168 -5.16 7.84 17.23
CA SER A 168 -5.45 6.74 16.31
C SER A 168 -5.77 5.45 17.06
N GLN A 169 -6.55 4.58 16.42
CA GLN A 169 -6.94 3.29 16.95
C GLN A 169 -6.89 2.24 15.85
N VAL A 170 -6.14 1.16 16.10
CA VAL A 170 -6.08 0.00 15.20
C VAL A 170 -7.27 -0.92 15.46
N GLN A 171 -8.02 -1.25 14.42
CA GLN A 171 -9.12 -2.20 14.44
C GLN A 171 -8.59 -3.60 14.15
N LYS A 172 -8.46 -4.41 15.20
CA LYS A 172 -7.91 -5.76 15.10
C LYS A 172 -8.97 -6.84 14.80
N SER A 173 -10.22 -6.60 15.18
CA SER A 173 -11.30 -7.58 15.05
C SER A 173 -12.40 -7.05 14.14
N TYR A 174 -12.51 -7.62 12.95
CA TYR A 174 -13.62 -7.38 12.03
C TYR A 174 -13.81 -8.60 11.11
N PRO A 175 -15.00 -8.80 10.51
CA PRO A 175 -15.22 -9.95 9.64
C PRO A 175 -14.30 -9.91 8.43
N TYR A 176 -13.50 -10.95 8.25
CA TYR A 176 -12.60 -11.11 7.12
C TYR A 176 -12.62 -12.55 6.61
N SER A 177 -12.58 -12.71 5.29
CA SER A 177 -12.29 -14.00 4.66
C SER A 177 -11.31 -13.81 3.52
N PRO A 178 -10.21 -14.60 3.48
CA PRO A 178 -9.23 -14.55 2.39
C PRO A 178 -9.81 -14.97 1.04
N ARG A 179 -11.03 -15.56 1.03
CA ARG A 179 -11.73 -16.06 -0.16
C ARG A 179 -12.61 -15.01 -0.83
N TRP A 180 -12.86 -13.87 -0.18
CA TRP A 180 -13.71 -12.83 -0.77
C TRP A 180 -13.01 -12.15 -1.94
N ASP A 181 -13.80 -11.69 -2.90
CA ASP A 181 -13.34 -10.78 -3.95
C ASP A 181 -13.28 -9.33 -3.43
N GLY A 182 -12.66 -8.44 -4.20
CA GLY A 182 -12.48 -7.04 -3.79
C GLY A 182 -13.81 -6.33 -3.52
N ASN A 183 -14.83 -6.57 -4.33
CA ASN A 183 -16.15 -5.94 -4.18
C ASN A 183 -16.84 -6.38 -2.90
N GLU A 184 -16.74 -7.66 -2.58
CA GLU A 184 -17.33 -8.24 -1.39
C GLU A 184 -16.63 -7.76 -0.12
N MET A 185 -15.29 -7.60 -0.16
CA MET A 185 -14.54 -6.93 0.91
C MET A 185 -14.98 -5.47 1.07
N ALA A 186 -15.11 -4.71 -0.01
CA ALA A 186 -15.54 -3.30 0.02
C ALA A 186 -16.99 -3.12 0.49
N LYS A 187 -17.90 -4.00 0.08
CA LYS A 187 -19.30 -4.03 0.56
C LYS A 187 -19.36 -4.21 2.06
N ARG A 188 -18.60 -5.16 2.60
CA ARG A 188 -18.55 -5.37 4.06
C ARG A 188 -17.90 -4.19 4.75
N ALA A 189 -16.83 -3.62 4.19
CA ALA A 189 -16.18 -2.43 4.71
C ALA A 189 -17.07 -1.17 4.79
N LYS A 190 -18.32 -1.19 4.32
CA LYS A 190 -19.28 -0.12 4.61
C LYS A 190 -19.50 0.10 6.11
N TYR A 191 -19.29 -0.93 6.96
CA TYR A 191 -19.35 -0.78 8.42
C TYR A 191 -18.31 0.22 8.97
N LEU A 192 -17.24 0.53 8.22
CA LEU A 192 -16.21 1.49 8.63
C LEU A 192 -16.78 2.88 8.91
N ARG A 193 -17.85 3.29 8.21
CA ARG A 193 -18.54 4.56 8.46
C ARG A 193 -19.14 4.65 9.86
N THR A 194 -19.47 3.51 10.48
CA THR A 194 -20.10 3.45 11.80
C THR A 194 -19.17 2.94 12.90
N ALA A 195 -18.02 2.35 12.55
CA ALA A 195 -17.13 1.65 13.48
C ALA A 195 -16.36 2.60 14.41
N PHE A 196 -15.66 3.60 13.85
CA PHE A 196 -14.80 4.48 14.64
C PHE A 196 -15.53 5.20 15.78
N PRO A 197 -16.76 5.67 15.61
CA PRO A 197 -17.43 6.40 16.68
C PRO A 197 -18.04 5.46 17.73
N SER A 198 -18.38 4.23 17.36
CA SER A 198 -18.85 3.21 18.31
C SER A 198 -17.75 2.76 19.28
N SER A 199 -16.49 2.73 18.83
CA SER A 199 -15.34 2.49 19.72
C SER A 199 -15.02 3.69 20.61
N LYS A 200 -15.40 4.91 20.20
CA LYS A 200 -15.26 6.15 20.99
C LYS A 200 -16.24 6.29 22.14
N SER A 201 -17.40 5.63 22.12
CA SER A 201 -18.33 5.60 23.27
C SER A 201 -17.66 5.15 24.58
N HIS A 202 -16.52 4.47 24.49
CA HIS A 202 -15.71 4.04 25.63
C HIS A 202 -14.44 4.87 25.86
N ALA A 203 -14.07 5.79 24.96
CA ALA A 203 -12.74 6.42 24.97
C ALA A 203 -12.74 7.96 25.09
N LEU A 204 -13.85 8.66 24.82
CA LEU A 204 -13.92 10.12 25.00
C LEU A 204 -15.26 10.53 25.64
N PRO A 205 -15.26 11.29 26.76
CA PRO A 205 -16.45 11.94 27.27
C PRO A 205 -16.70 13.19 26.43
N CYS A 206 -17.29 13.04 25.24
CA CYS A 206 -17.85 14.17 24.52
C CYS A 206 -19.37 13.98 24.41
N SER A 207 -20.04 14.39 25.48
CA SER A 207 -21.44 14.80 25.44
C SER A 207 -21.67 15.82 24.32
N PRO A 208 -22.87 15.87 23.73
CA PRO A 208 -23.20 16.87 22.72
C PRO A 208 -23.06 18.27 23.33
N LEU A 209 -22.20 19.10 22.73
CA LEU A 209 -22.19 20.56 22.84
C LEU A 209 -22.75 21.11 24.16
N SER A 210 -22.05 20.90 25.29
CA SER A 210 -22.23 21.79 26.43
C SER A 210 -21.23 22.93 26.30
N SER A 211 -21.77 24.15 26.24
CA SER A 211 -21.03 25.40 26.26
C SER A 211 -20.19 25.47 27.55
N ASN A 212 -18.89 25.20 27.45
CA ASN A 212 -17.79 25.54 28.37
C ASN A 212 -16.86 24.34 28.60
N SER A 213 -16.01 24.06 27.61
CA SER A 213 -14.71 23.40 27.84
C SER A 213 -13.75 23.81 26.71
N PRO A 214 -12.48 24.15 27.01
CA PRO A 214 -11.56 24.70 26.03
C PRO A 214 -10.90 23.56 25.25
N CYS A 215 -11.62 22.97 24.29
CA CYS A 215 -10.95 22.32 23.18
C CYS A 215 -10.37 23.45 22.33
N VAL A 216 -9.04 23.52 22.22
CA VAL A 216 -8.36 24.46 21.33
C VAL A 216 -8.71 24.06 19.90
N VAL A 217 -9.79 24.63 19.38
CA VAL A 217 -10.17 24.53 17.97
C VAL A 217 -9.13 25.32 17.19
N VAL A 218 -8.34 24.63 16.36
CA VAL A 218 -7.39 25.28 15.46
C VAL A 218 -8.17 26.21 14.51
N PRO A 219 -8.01 27.54 14.58
CA PRO A 219 -8.74 28.46 13.72
C PRO A 219 -8.16 28.38 12.30
N GLY A 220 -8.98 28.02 11.31
CA GLY A 220 -8.59 28.02 9.89
C GLY A 220 -9.16 26.87 9.05
N TRP A 221 -9.51 25.74 9.68
CA TRP A 221 -10.00 24.55 8.95
C TRP A 221 -11.48 24.59 8.56
N ARG A 222 -12.26 25.50 9.14
CA ARG A 222 -13.68 25.67 8.81
C ARG A 222 -13.89 26.00 7.32
N GLN A 223 -12.97 26.73 6.69
CA GLN A 223 -13.12 27.10 5.28
C GLN A 223 -12.83 25.93 4.33
N TYR A 224 -11.87 25.05 4.68
CA TYR A 224 -11.56 23.84 3.89
C TYR A 224 -12.67 22.78 4.01
N LEU A 225 -13.24 22.60 5.21
CA LEU A 225 -14.35 21.67 5.43
C LEU A 225 -15.65 22.15 4.77
N VAL A 226 -15.93 23.46 4.72
CA VAL A 226 -17.09 24.01 4.00
C VAL A 226 -17.00 23.72 2.50
N ASN A 227 -15.80 23.74 1.92
CA ASN A 227 -15.63 23.38 0.50
C ASN A 227 -15.87 21.87 0.26
N CYS A 228 -15.34 20.98 1.11
CA CYS A 228 -15.65 19.54 1.01
C CYS A 228 -17.13 19.23 1.27
N GLN A 229 -17.80 19.99 2.15
CA GLN A 229 -19.22 19.82 2.48
C GLN A 229 -20.13 20.37 1.37
N ALA A 230 -19.71 21.41 0.64
CA ALA A 230 -20.41 21.93 -0.54
C ALA A 230 -20.37 20.94 -1.71
N GLU A 231 -19.22 20.30 -1.97
CA GLU A 231 -19.09 19.28 -3.02
C GLU A 231 -19.87 18.00 -2.71
N LEU A 232 -19.90 17.56 -1.45
CA LEU A 232 -20.66 16.35 -1.05
C LEU A 232 -22.18 16.58 -0.95
N SER A 233 -22.66 17.83 -0.89
CA SER A 233 -24.08 18.17 -0.80
C SER A 233 -24.71 18.62 -2.12
N ALA A 234 -23.91 19.15 -3.06
CA ALA A 234 -24.39 19.58 -4.37
C ALA A 234 -24.84 18.42 -5.29
N ASP A 235 -24.25 17.23 -5.17
CA ASP A 235 -24.54 16.08 -6.05
C ASP A 235 -25.80 15.27 -5.70
N ARG A 236 -26.61 15.75 -4.75
CA ARG A 236 -27.94 15.17 -4.51
C ARG A 236 -28.99 15.58 -5.56
N CYS A 237 -28.60 16.40 -6.55
CA CYS A 237 -29.45 16.87 -7.63
C CYS A 237 -28.77 16.78 -9.02
N GLN A 238 -28.45 15.58 -9.51
CA GLN A 238 -28.59 15.20 -10.93
C GLN A 238 -28.21 13.73 -11.16
N ALA A 239 -29.18 12.85 -10.93
CA ALA A 239 -29.17 11.56 -11.59
C ALA A 239 -29.41 11.79 -13.11
N GLY A 240 -28.36 11.78 -13.93
CA GLY A 240 -28.52 11.70 -15.38
C GLY A 240 -27.40 12.28 -16.24
N ARG A 241 -26.54 11.39 -16.75
CA ARG A 241 -25.66 11.49 -17.95
C ARG A 241 -24.28 12.14 -17.79
N CYS A 242 -23.39 11.67 -18.68
CA CYS A 242 -21.98 11.98 -18.91
C CYS A 242 -21.04 11.29 -17.88
N GLY A 243 -20.07 10.45 -18.26
CA GLY A 243 -19.39 10.24 -19.53
C GLY A 243 -17.90 10.24 -19.22
N LEU A 244 -17.19 9.15 -19.54
CA LEU A 244 -15.73 9.04 -19.49
C LEU A 244 -15.05 10.30 -20.08
N MET A 245 -14.15 10.94 -19.33
CA MET A 245 -13.04 11.81 -19.80
C MET A 245 -12.10 11.99 -18.60
N ALA A 246 -10.94 11.32 -18.55
CA ALA A 246 -9.68 11.74 -19.18
C ALA A 246 -9.19 13.10 -18.65
N CYS A 247 -8.26 13.06 -17.68
CA CYS A 247 -7.39 14.20 -17.36
C CYS A 247 -5.94 13.79 -17.66
N LEU A 248 -5.53 14.11 -18.87
CA LEU A 248 -4.16 14.43 -19.29
C LEU A 248 -4.08 15.97 -19.40
N ALA A 249 -2.87 16.52 -19.16
CA ALA A 249 -2.45 17.93 -19.26
C ALA A 249 -2.91 18.83 -18.09
N ASP A 250 -2.07 19.65 -17.45
CA ASP A 250 -0.69 20.13 -17.71
C ASP A 250 0.17 20.10 -16.44
#